data_AF-T1CT68-F1
#
_entry.id   AF-T1CT68-F1
#
_cell.length_a   1.000
_cell.length_b   1.000
_cell.length_c   1.000
_cell.angle_alpha   90.00
_cell.angle_beta   90.00
_cell.angle_gamma   90.00
#
_symmetry.space_group_name_H-M   'P 1'
#
loop_
_entity.id
_entity.type
_entity.pdbx_description
1 polymer ?
#
loop_
_entity_poly.entity_id
_entity_poly.type
_entity_poly.pdbx_seq_one_letter_code
_entity_poly.pdbx_strand_id
1 'polypeptide(L)' 'LPQLFTVLGVAGFSFLVGGGISYTVGAIVYARRRPDPFPSVFGYHEVFHALVVVGAIAEFIVIAFFAVL' A
#
# COMPACT_ATOMS: atom_id res chain seq x y z
N LEU A 1 8.28 12.80 10.22
CA LEU A 1 7.19 11.90 10.63
C LEU A 1 6.29 12.49 11.72
N PRO A 2 6.79 13.08 12.83
CA PRO A 2 5.89 13.61 13.87
C PRO A 2 4.94 14.70 13.33
N GLN A 3 5.40 15.54 12.41
CA GLN A 3 4.57 16.55 11.74
C GLN A 3 3.41 15.92 10.94
N LEU A 4 3.66 14.81 10.22
CA LEU A 4 2.63 14.10 9.46
C LEU A 4 1.60 13.45 10.40
N PHE A 5 2.05 12.90 11.53
CA PHE A 5 1.13 12.34 12.53
C PHE A 5 0.22 13.41 13.13
N THR A 6 0.76 14.59 13.42
CA THR A 6 -0.03 15.73 13.95
C THR A 6 -1.07 16.22 12.94
N VAL A 7 -0.74 16.28 11.65
CA VAL A 7 -1.66 16.77 10.60
C VAL A 7 -2.70 15.73 10.20
N LEU A 8 -2.27 14.48 9.97
CA LEU A 8 -3.14 13.42 9.46
C LEU A 8 -3.99 12.75 10.55
N GLY A 9 -3.63 12.98 11.82
CA GLY A 9 -4.17 12.24 12.96
C GLY A 9 -3.92 10.74 12.86
N VAL A 10 -4.53 9.99 13.77
CA VAL A 10 -4.35 8.52 13.84
C VAL A 10 -4.84 7.83 12.57
N ALA A 11 -6.01 8.24 12.05
CA ALA A 11 -6.63 7.58 10.91
C ALA A 11 -5.81 7.80 9.61
N GLY A 12 -5.52 9.04 9.23
CA GLY A 12 -4.75 9.33 8.02
C GLY A 12 -3.32 8.78 8.10
N PHE A 13 -2.69 8.86 9.27
CA PHE A 13 -1.36 8.27 9.46
C PHE A 13 -1.39 6.73 9.34
N SER A 14 -2.46 6.07 9.79
CA SER A 14 -2.61 4.62 9.64
C SER A 14 -2.74 4.21 8.16
N PHE A 15 -3.49 4.96 7.35
CA PHE A 15 -3.54 4.74 5.90
C PHE A 15 -2.18 4.98 5.24
N LEU A 16 -1.47 6.05 5.61
CA LEU A 16 -0.12 6.33 5.10
C LEU A 16 0.84 5.17 5.37
N VAL A 17 0.90 4.70 6.61
CA VAL A 17 1.78 3.58 7.00
C VAL A 17 1.32 2.27 6.34
N GLY A 18 0.02 1.99 6.34
CA GLY A 18 -0.55 0.80 5.72
C GLY A 18 -0.29 0.73 4.21
N GLY A 19 -0.39 1.86 3.51
CA GLY A 19 -0.05 1.98 2.09
C GLY A 19 1.43 1.67 1.83
N GLY A 20 2.33 2.29 2.62
CA GLY A 20 3.77 2.02 2.54
C GLY A 20 4.13 0.56 2.83
N ILE A 21 3.49 -0.07 3.82
CA ILE A 21 3.64 -1.50 4.11
C ILE A 21 3.17 -2.34 2.90
N SER A 22 2.03 -2.00 2.32
CA SER A 22 1.47 -2.72 1.17
C SER A 22 2.43 -2.70 -0.03
N TYR A 23 2.99 -1.52 -0.35
CA TYR A 23 4.03 -1.39 -1.37
C TYR A 23 5.28 -2.21 -1.05
N THR A 24 5.74 -2.16 0.20
CA THR A 24 6.95 -2.89 0.64
C THR A 24 6.76 -4.39 0.52
N VAL A 25 5.62 -4.91 0.99
CA VAL A 25 5.28 -6.33 0.86
C VAL A 25 5.18 -6.71 -0.63
N GLY A 26 4.55 -5.88 -1.46
CA GLY A 26 4.49 -6.08 -2.90
C GLY A 26 5.87 -6.18 -3.52
N ALA A 27 6.78 -5.26 -3.19
CA ALA A 27 8.15 -5.28 -3.70
C ALA A 27 8.89 -6.56 -3.28
N ILE A 28 8.70 -7.03 -2.05
CA ILE A 28 9.25 -8.30 -1.57
C ILE A 28 8.67 -9.47 -2.37
N VAL A 29 7.36 -9.50 -2.60
CA VAL A 29 6.69 -10.56 -3.40
C VAL A 29 7.27 -10.61 -4.81
N TYR A 30 7.41 -9.45 -5.45
CA TYR A 30 7.98 -9.34 -6.80
C TYR A 30 9.44 -9.81 -6.83
N ALA A 31 10.26 -9.38 -5.87
CA ALA A 31 11.67 -9.76 -5.80
C ALA A 31 11.87 -11.25 -5.52
N ARG A 32 11.04 -11.84 -4.66
CA ARG A 32 11.10 -13.27 -4.29
C ARG A 32 10.38 -14.18 -5.27
N ARG A 33 9.57 -13.61 -6.18
CA ARG A 33 8.67 -14.33 -7.09
C ARG A 33 7.77 -15.35 -6.36
N ARG A 34 7.34 -14.97 -5.15
CA ARG A 34 6.55 -15.78 -4.21
C ARG A 34 5.71 -14.82 -3.34
N PRO A 35 4.45 -15.16 -2.99
CA PRO A 35 3.74 -16.39 -3.35
C PRO A 35 3.33 -16.39 -4.82
N ASP A 36 3.03 -17.57 -5.36
CA ASP A 36 2.60 -17.77 -6.74
C ASP A 36 1.32 -18.63 -6.74
N PRO A 37 0.16 -18.06 -6.34
CA PRO A 37 -1.02 -18.84 -5.97
C PRO A 37 -1.58 -19.70 -7.11
N PHE A 38 -1.71 -19.10 -8.30
CA PHE A 38 -2.20 -19.76 -9.51
C PHE A 38 -1.43 -19.22 -10.72
N PRO A 39 -0.23 -19.76 -11.03
CA PRO A 39 0.70 -19.15 -11.99
C PRO A 39 0.14 -18.92 -13.40
N SER A 40 -0.91 -19.65 -13.80
CA SER A 40 -1.58 -19.49 -15.09
C SER A 40 -2.63 -18.37 -15.14
N VAL A 41 -3.02 -17.79 -13.99
CA VAL A 41 -4.12 -16.81 -13.88
C VAL A 41 -3.80 -15.65 -12.94
N PHE A 42 -3.21 -15.95 -11.78
CA PHE A 42 -2.89 -14.99 -10.73
C PHE A 42 -1.63 -15.45 -9.98
N GLY A 43 -0.48 -15.07 -10.51
CA GLY A 43 0.82 -15.39 -9.96
C GLY A 43 1.40 -14.27 -9.10
N TYR A 44 2.70 -14.36 -8.81
CA TYR A 44 3.39 -13.38 -7.97
C TYR A 44 3.34 -11.94 -8.53
N HIS A 45 3.27 -11.78 -9.86
CA HIS A 45 3.21 -10.47 -10.50
C HIS A 45 1.86 -9.80 -10.27
N GLU A 46 0.78 -10.56 -10.37
CA GLU A 46 -0.57 -10.10 -10.09
C GLU A 46 -0.77 -9.83 -8.59
N VAL A 47 -0.18 -10.63 -7.71
CA VAL A 47 -0.13 -10.34 -6.26
C VAL A 47 0.58 -9.01 -5.99
N PHE A 48 1.73 -8.76 -6.64
CA PHE A 48 2.42 -7.47 -6.56
C PHE A 48 1.53 -6.32 -7.01
N HIS A 49 0.88 -6.45 -8.17
CA HIS A 49 -0.03 -5.43 -8.69
C HIS A 49 -1.22 -5.17 -7.76
N ALA A 50 -1.81 -6.22 -7.18
CA ALA A 50 -2.91 -6.06 -6.22
C ALA A 50 -2.46 -5.28 -4.97
N LEU A 51 -1.26 -5.56 -4.44
CA LEU A 51 -0.69 -4.83 -3.31
C LEU A 51 -0.35 -3.37 -3.66
N VAL A 52 0.12 -3.11 -4.88
CA VAL A 52 0.30 -1.75 -5.42
C VAL A 52 -1.03 -0.99 -5.49
N VAL A 53 -2.10 -1.64 -5.96
CA VAL A 53 -3.44 -1.03 -6.01
C VAL A 53 -3.95 -0.71 -4.59
N VAL A 54 -3.79 -1.63 -3.64
CA VAL A 54 -4.14 -1.37 -2.22
C VAL A 54 -3.35 -0.19 -1.66
N GLY A 55 -2.03 -0.15 -1.92
CA GLY A 55 -1.18 0.98 -1.52
C GLY A 55 -1.64 2.31 -2.13
N ALA A 56 -1.94 2.33 -3.43
CA ALA A 56 -2.43 3.51 -4.14
C ALA A 56 -3.79 3.99 -3.61
N ILE A 57 -4.72 3.08 -3.29
CA ILE A 57 -6.01 3.43 -2.69
C ILE A 57 -5.81 4.06 -1.31
N ALA A 58 -4.93 3.48 -0.47
CA ALA A 58 -4.64 4.02 0.85
C ALA A 58 -4.04 5.43 0.77
N GLU A 59 -3.07 5.67 -0.12
CA GLU A 59 -2.49 7.00 -0.31
C GLU A 59 -3.47 7.99 -0.94
N PHE A 60 -4.32 7.54 -1.86
CA PHE A 60 -5.39 8.37 -2.40
C PHE A 60 -6.35 8.83 -1.29
N ILE A 61 -6.72 7.94 -0.36
CA ILE A 61 -7.55 8.30 0.81
C ILE A 61 -6.85 9.36 1.67
N VAL A 62 -5.54 9.21 1.93
CA VAL A 62 -4.76 10.21 2.68
C VAL A 62 -4.86 11.58 2.00
N ILE A 63 -4.64 11.65 0.69
CA ILE A 63 -4.70 12.91 -0.03
C ILE A 63 -6.11 13.49 -0.05
N ALA A 64 -7.10 12.69 -0.46
CA ALA A 64 -8.47 13.15 -0.69
C ALA A 64 -9.19 13.59 0.59
N PHE A 65 -8.87 13.00 1.75
CA PHE A 65 -9.64 13.21 2.98
C PHE A 65 -8.84 13.77 4.16
N PHE A 66 -7.50 13.78 4.11
CA PHE A 66 -6.68 14.21 5.24
C PHE A 66 -5.62 15.28 4.88
N ALA A 67 -5.19 15.37 3.62
CA ALA A 67 -4.14 16.32 3.23
C ALA A 67 -4.67 17.61 2.58
N VAL A 68 -5.88 17.58 2.00
CA VAL A 68 -6.46 18.70 1.24
C VAL A 68 -7.54 19.45 2.04
N LEU A 69 -7.92 18.96 3.23
CA LEU A 69 -8.83 19.61 4.17
C LEU A 69 -8.05 20.27 5.31
#